data_AF-A0A182ALL6-F1
#
_entry.id   AF-A0A182ALL6-F1
#
_cell.length_a   1.000
_cell.length_b   1.000
_cell.length_c   1.000
_cell.angle_alpha   90.00
_cell.angle_beta   90.00
_cell.angle_gamma   90.00
#
_symmetry.space_group_name_H-M   'P 1'
#
loop_
_entity.id
_entity.type
_entity.pdbx_description
1 polymer ?
#
loop_
_entity_poly.entity_id
_entity_poly.type
_entity_poly.pdbx_seq_one_letter_code
_entity_poly.pdbx_strand_id
1 'polypeptide(L)'
;MRFCTQILRRSCCLVVVCLLLLGAGLPAGALDSGDGLPQTWRVRDRDGQLWGLTLLPVGDAPAREAGAGQDWRLRLTARSAGLRPDHQEPLTLADAQGQVWTLANSSGELVAGASQPLPASAAQFRGKPLRPAPREAWPLELRIPLEDGAGQPLAPARVTLGPEAAAELQRLGRGGP
;
A
#
# COMPACT_ATOMS: atom_id res chain seq x y z
N MET A 1 -42.19 -56.51 -15.62
CA MET A 1 -41.33 -56.33 -14.41
C MET A 1 -40.41 -55.13 -14.65
N ARG A 2 -40.85 -53.95 -14.21
CA ARG A 2 -40.18 -52.65 -14.40
C ARG A 2 -39.92 -52.05 -13.01
N PHE A 3 -38.88 -52.51 -12.32
CA PHE A 3 -38.59 -52.00 -10.96
C PHE A 3 -37.09 -51.90 -10.58
N CYS A 4 -36.15 -52.33 -11.43
CA CYS A 4 -34.72 -52.30 -11.07
C CYS A 4 -33.94 -51.06 -11.52
N THR A 5 -34.50 -50.19 -12.38
CA THR A 5 -33.74 -49.08 -13.01
C THR A 5 -34.05 -47.70 -12.40
N GLN A 6 -34.53 -47.63 -11.16
CA GLN A 6 -34.83 -46.36 -10.47
C GLN A 6 -33.99 -46.16 -9.19
N ILE A 7 -33.40 -47.22 -8.63
CA ILE A 7 -32.65 -47.12 -7.36
C ILE A 7 -31.21 -46.62 -7.60
N LEU A 8 -30.58 -46.94 -8.74
CA LEU A 8 -29.19 -46.54 -9.01
C LEU A 8 -29.02 -45.03 -9.26
N ARG A 9 -30.09 -44.32 -9.66
CA ARG A 9 -30.02 -42.88 -10.02
C ARG A 9 -30.18 -41.95 -8.81
N ARG A 10 -30.79 -42.42 -7.72
CA ARG A 10 -30.94 -41.64 -6.48
C ARG A 10 -29.68 -41.65 -5.62
N SER A 11 -28.88 -42.71 -5.68
CA SER A 11 -27.65 -42.82 -4.89
C SER A 11 -26.51 -41.93 -5.41
N CYS A 12 -26.44 -41.65 -6.72
CA CYS A 12 -25.45 -40.71 -7.27
C CYS A 12 -25.70 -39.25 -6.85
N CYS A 13 -26.96 -38.81 -6.75
CA CYS A 13 -27.25 -37.43 -6.35
C CYS A 13 -26.89 -37.17 -4.88
N LEU A 14 -27.02 -38.16 -4.00
CA LEU A 14 -26.79 -37.98 -2.57
C LEU A 14 -25.29 -37.90 -2.23
N VAL A 15 -24.44 -38.63 -2.96
CA VAL A 15 -22.97 -38.54 -2.80
C VAL A 15 -22.44 -37.20 -3.34
N VAL A 16 -22.98 -36.69 -4.44
CA VAL A 16 -22.55 -35.39 -5.00
C VAL A 16 -22.99 -34.21 -4.11
N VAL A 17 -24.18 -34.27 -3.49
CA VAL A 17 -24.65 -33.22 -2.58
C VAL A 17 -23.89 -33.23 -1.24
N CYS A 18 -23.53 -34.40 -0.70
CA CYS A 18 -22.68 -34.47 0.51
C CYS A 18 -21.23 -33.99 0.24
N LEU A 19 -20.67 -34.25 -0.95
CA LEU A 19 -19.35 -33.73 -1.34
C LEU A 19 -19.34 -32.22 -1.58
N LEU A 20 -20.49 -31.62 -1.94
CA LEU A 20 -20.63 -30.17 -2.08
C LEU A 20 -20.91 -29.44 -0.76
N LEU A 21 -21.34 -30.14 0.30
CA LEU A 21 -21.61 -29.55 1.61
C LEU A 21 -20.45 -29.69 2.62
N LEU A 22 -19.46 -30.56 2.34
CA LEU A 22 -18.23 -30.71 3.14
C LEU A 22 -17.00 -29.98 2.57
N GLY A 23 -17.15 -29.33 1.41
CA GLY A 23 -16.07 -28.60 0.76
C GLY A 23 -15.97 -27.16 1.23
N ALA A 24 -14.97 -26.89 2.07
CA ALA A 24 -14.41 -25.57 2.36
C ALA A 24 -15.15 -24.68 3.36
N GLY A 25 -15.40 -25.23 4.55
CA GLY A 25 -15.11 -24.51 5.79
C GLY A 25 -13.60 -24.27 5.95
N LEU A 26 -12.96 -23.64 4.95
CA LEU A 26 -11.66 -23.03 5.17
C LEU A 26 -11.95 -21.78 5.99
N PRO A 27 -11.39 -21.60 7.21
CA PRO A 27 -11.25 -20.26 7.71
C PRO A 27 -10.52 -19.52 6.59
N ALA A 28 -11.17 -18.52 6.00
CA ALA A 28 -10.48 -17.57 5.16
C ALA A 28 -9.27 -17.18 5.97
N GLY A 29 -8.10 -17.61 5.49
CA GLY A 29 -6.85 -17.22 6.09
C GLY A 29 -6.89 -15.70 6.11
N ALA A 30 -7.17 -15.15 7.29
CA ALA A 30 -6.25 -14.19 7.85
C ALA A 30 -4.87 -14.87 7.73
N LEU A 31 -4.30 -14.75 6.52
CA LEU A 31 -2.89 -14.48 6.41
C LEU A 31 -2.75 -13.24 7.27
N ASP A 32 -2.42 -13.52 8.52
CA ASP A 32 -1.70 -12.63 9.39
C ASP A 32 -0.63 -12.01 8.49
N SER A 33 -0.91 -10.81 7.98
CA SER A 33 0.02 -10.05 7.16
C SER A 33 1.18 -9.76 8.10
N GLY A 34 2.18 -10.65 8.06
CA GLY A 34 3.26 -10.72 9.03
C GLY A 34 3.76 -9.34 9.40
N ASP A 35 3.56 -9.01 10.68
CA ASP A 35 4.01 -7.80 11.34
C ASP A 35 5.48 -7.51 11.00
N GLY A 36 5.71 -6.53 10.13
CA GLY A 36 7.04 -6.06 9.72
C GLY A 36 7.40 -6.20 8.24
N LEU A 37 6.55 -6.82 7.41
CA LEU A 37 6.81 -6.91 5.96
C LEU A 37 6.47 -5.60 5.22
N PRO A 38 7.22 -5.25 4.16
CA PRO A 38 6.90 -4.11 3.30
C PRO A 38 5.51 -4.25 2.68
N GLN A 39 4.64 -3.26 2.89
CA GLN A 39 3.32 -3.21 2.25
C GLN A 39 3.43 -2.49 0.91
N THR A 40 2.80 -3.02 -0.14
CA THR A 40 2.92 -2.46 -1.49
C THR A 40 1.58 -2.35 -2.19
N TRP A 41 1.33 -1.18 -2.78
CA TRP A 41 0.14 -0.91 -3.58
C TRP A 41 0.50 -0.40 -4.97
N ARG A 42 -0.40 -0.62 -5.91
CA ARG A 42 -0.37 0.00 -7.24
C ARG A 42 -1.50 1.02 -7.34
N VAL A 43 -1.18 2.22 -7.76
CA VAL A 43 -2.13 3.33 -7.85
C VAL A 43 -1.94 4.08 -9.15
N ARG A 44 -2.93 4.90 -9.50
CA ARG A 44 -2.85 5.79 -10.65
C ARG A 44 -2.93 7.25 -10.20
N ASP A 45 -2.21 8.11 -10.90
CA ASP A 45 -2.43 9.56 -10.77
C ASP A 45 -3.64 10.02 -11.60
N ARG A 46 -3.95 11.32 -11.49
CA ARG A 46 -5.05 11.96 -12.22
C ARG A 46 -4.90 11.88 -13.74
N ASP A 47 -3.68 11.76 -14.25
CA ASP A 47 -3.38 11.62 -15.67
C ASP A 47 -3.35 10.15 -16.12
N GLY A 48 -3.69 9.23 -15.22
CA GLY A 48 -3.78 7.79 -15.47
C GLY A 48 -2.44 7.06 -15.44
N GLN A 49 -1.34 7.72 -15.08
CA GLN A 49 -0.03 7.10 -15.01
C GLN A 49 0.08 6.18 -13.80
N LEU A 50 0.82 5.08 -13.97
CA LEU A 50 0.91 4.04 -12.96
C LEU A 50 2.08 4.30 -11.99
N TRP A 51 1.79 4.15 -10.71
CA TRP A 51 2.73 4.30 -9.61
C TRP A 51 2.72 3.07 -8.70
N GLY A 52 3.89 2.70 -8.19
CA GLY A 52 4.06 1.76 -7.09
C GLY A 52 4.33 2.53 -5.80
N LEU A 53 3.59 2.19 -4.75
CA LEU A 53 3.80 2.66 -3.39
C LEU A 53 4.32 1.49 -2.56
N THR A 54 5.45 1.63 -1.90
CA THR A 54 5.93 0.65 -0.92
C THR A 54 6.14 1.35 0.42
N LEU A 55 5.47 0.88 1.46
CA LEU A 55 5.65 1.33 2.83
C LEU A 55 6.60 0.38 3.54
N LEU A 56 7.66 0.95 4.10
CA LEU A 56 8.77 0.25 4.74
C LEU A 56 8.79 0.67 6.22
N PRO A 57 8.62 -0.25 7.16
CA PRO A 57 8.86 0.06 8.57
C PRO A 57 10.35 0.38 8.78
N VAL A 58 10.66 1.37 9.62
CA VAL A 58 12.04 1.68 10.02
C VAL A 58 12.24 1.26 11.47
N GLY A 59 13.18 0.34 11.69
CA GLY A 59 13.54 -0.19 13.00
C GLY A 59 13.35 -1.71 13.11
N ASP A 60 14.12 -2.34 13.99
CA ASP A 60 14.10 -3.79 14.22
C ASP A 60 12.98 -4.24 15.17
N ALA A 61 12.14 -3.31 15.63
CA ALA A 61 11.05 -3.62 16.55
C ALA A 61 9.90 -4.32 15.79
N PRO A 62 9.45 -5.50 16.26
CA PRO A 62 8.30 -6.19 15.67
C PRO A 62 7.06 -5.27 15.72
N ALA A 63 6.24 -5.28 14.66
CA ALA A 63 5.15 -4.30 14.51
C ALA A 63 4.09 -4.33 15.63
N ARG A 64 4.07 -5.41 16.44
CA ARG A 64 3.25 -5.55 17.65
C ARG A 64 3.68 -4.65 18.81
N GLU A 65 4.95 -4.24 18.86
CA GLU A 65 5.49 -3.28 19.84
C GLU A 65 5.62 -1.87 19.28
N ALA A 66 5.20 -1.64 18.02
CA ALA A 66 5.24 -0.33 17.35
C ALA A 66 4.17 0.66 17.85
N GLY A 67 3.86 0.60 19.13
CA GLY A 67 3.09 1.62 19.84
C GLY A 67 3.99 2.82 20.13
N ALA A 68 3.61 3.98 19.58
CA ALA A 68 4.27 5.28 19.65
C ALA A 68 5.54 5.47 18.80
N GLY A 69 5.44 6.39 17.83
CA GLY A 69 6.63 7.05 17.25
C GLY A 69 7.48 6.26 16.26
N GLN A 70 6.97 5.17 15.67
CA GLN A 70 7.72 4.43 14.66
C GLN A 70 7.95 5.31 13.42
N ASP A 71 9.21 5.59 13.12
CA ASP A 71 9.61 6.15 11.84
C ASP A 71 9.26 5.14 10.74
N TRP A 72 8.75 5.64 9.63
CA TRP A 72 8.44 4.81 8.47
C TRP A 72 8.97 5.47 7.21
N ARG A 73 9.14 4.69 6.15
CA ARG A 73 9.59 5.17 4.84
C ARG A 73 8.56 4.82 3.79
N LEU A 74 8.19 5.80 2.99
CA LEU A 74 7.38 5.60 1.80
C LEU A 74 8.27 5.68 0.58
N ARG A 75 8.37 4.59 -0.17
CA ARG A 75 9.03 4.56 -1.47
C ARG A 75 7.98 4.66 -2.56
N LEU A 76 8.15 5.67 -3.43
CA LEU A 76 7.41 5.83 -4.66
C LEU A 76 8.23 5.29 -5.82
N THR A 77 7.59 4.61 -6.76
CA THR A 77 8.23 4.12 -7.99
C THR A 77 7.30 4.38 -9.16
N ALA A 78 7.69 5.27 -10.05
CA ALA A 78 7.03 5.47 -11.32
C ALA A 78 7.11 4.17 -12.15
N ARG A 79 5.96 3.73 -12.65
CA ARG A 79 5.86 2.56 -13.53
C ARG A 79 5.64 2.96 -14.98
N SER A 80 5.10 4.14 -15.22
CA SER A 80 5.05 4.75 -16.55
C SER A 80 6.41 5.35 -16.94
N ALA A 81 6.73 5.32 -18.23
CA ALA A 81 7.96 5.89 -18.75
C ALA A 81 7.97 7.43 -18.68
N GLY A 82 9.15 8.01 -18.55
CA GLY A 82 9.36 9.47 -18.57
C GLY A 82 9.06 10.21 -17.26
N LEU A 83 8.46 9.53 -16.27
CA LEU A 83 8.24 10.11 -14.95
C LEU A 83 9.49 10.00 -14.08
N ARG A 84 9.93 11.14 -13.57
CA ARG A 84 11.09 11.25 -12.68
C ARG A 84 10.67 12.03 -11.44
N PRO A 85 10.49 11.35 -10.29
CA PRO A 85 10.29 12.05 -9.03
C PRO A 85 11.46 12.98 -8.74
N ASP A 86 11.19 14.16 -8.21
CA ASP A 86 12.24 15.06 -7.77
C ASP A 86 12.84 14.55 -6.45
N HIS A 87 14.15 14.34 -6.44
CA HIS A 87 14.88 13.80 -5.29
C HIS A 87 15.32 14.87 -4.27
N GLN A 88 15.07 16.15 -4.56
CA GLN A 88 15.35 17.29 -3.68
C GLN A 88 14.08 17.76 -2.96
N GLU A 89 12.94 17.65 -3.61
CA GLU A 89 11.68 18.14 -3.07
C GLU A 89 11.01 17.14 -2.10
N PRO A 90 10.29 17.63 -1.08
CA PRO A 90 9.53 16.77 -0.18
C PRO A 90 8.23 16.28 -0.82
N LEU A 91 7.71 15.15 -0.33
CA LEU A 91 6.38 14.69 -0.73
C LEU A 91 5.32 15.42 0.08
N THR A 92 4.26 15.86 -0.58
CA THR A 92 3.11 16.46 0.11
C THR A 92 1.94 15.48 0.17
N LEU A 93 1.35 15.33 1.35
CA LEU A 93 0.07 14.66 1.58
C LEU A 93 -1.00 15.73 1.80
N ALA A 94 -2.18 15.53 1.23
CA ALA A 94 -3.35 16.34 1.52
C ALA A 94 -4.56 15.46 1.79
N ASP A 95 -5.45 15.88 2.69
CA ASP A 95 -6.78 15.26 2.82
C ASP A 95 -7.86 16.05 2.05
N ALA A 96 -9.07 15.50 2.03
CA ALA A 96 -10.22 16.10 1.35
C ALA A 96 -10.65 17.46 1.90
N GLN A 97 -10.19 17.88 3.09
CA GLN A 97 -10.50 19.19 3.66
C GLN A 97 -9.33 20.17 3.62
N GLY A 98 -8.27 19.81 2.88
CA GLY A 98 -7.14 20.69 2.64
C GLY A 98 -6.17 20.74 3.81
N GLN A 99 -6.24 19.81 4.77
CA GLN A 99 -5.14 19.61 5.69
C GLN A 99 -3.95 19.04 4.92
N VAL A 100 -2.76 19.60 5.17
CA VAL A 100 -1.55 19.28 4.42
C VAL A 100 -0.45 18.81 5.38
N TRP A 101 0.27 17.78 4.96
CA TRP A 101 1.48 17.31 5.62
C TRP A 101 2.62 17.18 4.62
N THR A 102 3.83 17.30 5.11
CA THR A 102 5.05 17.20 4.31
C THR A 102 5.90 16.04 4.82
N LEU A 103 6.31 15.14 3.93
CA LEU A 103 7.25 14.06 4.23
C LEU A 103 8.61 14.44 3.68
N ALA A 104 9.64 14.39 4.53
CA ALA A 104 10.99 14.77 4.16
C ALA A 104 11.56 13.79 3.12
N ASN A 105 12.24 14.32 2.10
CA ASN A 105 12.95 13.48 1.15
C ASN A 105 14.08 12.71 1.86
N SER A 106 14.27 11.47 1.46
CA SER A 106 15.31 10.56 1.97
C SER A 106 15.86 9.66 0.86
N SER A 107 15.71 10.07 -0.41
CA SER A 107 16.13 9.31 -1.59
C SER A 107 17.65 9.11 -1.64
N GLY A 108 18.42 9.99 -0.99
CA GLY A 108 19.88 9.87 -0.85
C GLY A 108 20.34 8.91 0.24
N GLU A 109 19.43 8.36 1.05
CA GLU A 109 19.78 7.43 2.12
C GLU A 109 19.74 5.98 1.63
N LEU A 110 20.84 5.28 1.81
CA LEU A 110 20.87 3.83 1.61
C LEU A 110 20.00 3.15 2.67
N VAL A 111 19.08 2.29 2.24
CA VAL A 111 18.31 1.41 3.13
C VAL A 111 19.13 0.14 3.36
N ALA A 112 19.16 -0.39 4.59
CA ALA A 112 19.76 -1.69 4.85
C ALA A 112 19.17 -2.75 3.90
N GLY A 113 20.03 -3.40 3.11
CA GLY A 113 19.64 -4.37 2.07
C GLY A 113 19.57 -3.82 0.63
N ALA A 114 19.61 -2.49 0.42
CA ALA A 114 19.75 -1.90 -0.91
C ALA A 114 21.23 -1.62 -1.20
N SER A 115 21.84 -2.41 -2.08
CA SER A 115 23.26 -2.25 -2.48
C SER A 115 23.47 -1.21 -3.60
N GLN A 116 22.41 -0.57 -4.09
CA GLN A 116 22.44 0.36 -5.21
C GLN A 116 21.67 1.65 -4.90
N PRO A 117 22.10 2.79 -5.47
CA PRO A 117 21.36 4.05 -5.38
C PRO A 117 19.94 3.88 -5.93
N LEU A 118 18.99 4.66 -5.40
CA LEU A 118 17.62 4.66 -5.93
C LEU A 118 17.63 5.03 -7.42
N PRO A 119 16.89 4.31 -8.27
CA PRO A 119 16.78 4.67 -9.69
C PRO A 119 16.05 6.01 -9.82
N ALA A 120 16.31 6.75 -10.90
CA ALA A 120 15.68 8.07 -11.14
C ALA A 120 14.15 8.03 -11.31
N SER A 121 13.55 6.85 -11.44
CA SER A 121 12.09 6.66 -11.45
C SER A 121 11.52 6.40 -10.06
N ALA A 122 12.33 6.46 -8.99
CA ALA A 122 11.90 6.16 -7.64
C ALA A 122 12.47 7.15 -6.62
N ALA A 123 11.60 7.61 -5.71
CA ALA A 123 11.99 8.46 -4.59
C ALA A 123 11.53 7.86 -3.27
N GLN A 124 12.20 8.23 -2.19
CA GLN A 124 11.89 7.76 -0.84
C GLN A 124 11.68 8.92 0.11
N PHE A 125 10.66 8.81 0.95
CA PHE A 125 10.27 9.86 1.88
C PHE A 125 10.17 9.29 3.29
N ARG A 126 10.73 10.02 4.27
CA ARG A 126 10.59 9.70 5.69
C ARG A 126 9.25 10.20 6.18
N GLY A 127 8.50 9.29 6.78
CA GLY A 127 7.30 9.59 7.50
C GLY A 127 7.52 9.58 9.00
N LYS A 128 6.92 10.60 9.62
CA LYS A 128 6.77 10.75 11.07
C LYS A 128 5.28 10.72 11.39
N PRO A 129 4.89 10.61 12.68
CA PRO A 129 3.52 10.86 13.07
C PRO A 129 3.03 12.21 12.53
N LEU A 130 1.95 12.15 11.77
CA LEU A 130 1.29 13.27 11.14
C LEU A 130 0.50 14.03 12.21
N ARG A 131 0.77 15.33 12.37
CA ARG A 131 0.15 16.19 13.38
C ARG A 131 -0.50 17.40 12.70
N PRO A 132 -1.82 17.65 12.86
CA PRO A 132 -2.80 16.73 13.44
C PRO A 132 -2.85 15.39 12.67
N ALA A 133 -3.31 14.33 13.33
CA ALA A 133 -3.48 13.06 12.65
C ALA A 133 -4.55 13.15 11.56
N PRO A 134 -4.35 12.52 10.39
CA PRO A 134 -5.39 12.49 9.37
C PRO A 134 -6.60 11.70 9.88
N ARG A 135 -7.78 12.19 9.48
CA ARG A 135 -9.05 11.57 9.85
C ARG A 135 -9.22 10.23 9.15
N GLU A 136 -9.80 9.29 9.89
CA GLU A 136 -10.20 8.00 9.34
C GLU A 136 -11.20 8.17 8.20
N ALA A 137 -11.14 7.25 7.23
CA ALA A 137 -12.08 7.15 6.10
C ALA A 137 -12.06 8.33 5.11
N TRP A 138 -11.17 9.31 5.28
CA TRP A 138 -10.98 10.35 4.27
C TRP A 138 -9.92 9.95 3.25
N PRO A 139 -10.16 10.22 1.96
CA PRO A 139 -9.17 9.97 0.94
C PRO A 139 -7.96 10.88 1.17
N LEU A 140 -6.78 10.30 1.03
CA LEU A 140 -5.52 11.03 1.04
C LEU A 140 -5.03 11.18 -0.40
N GLU A 141 -4.59 12.39 -0.75
CA GLU A 141 -3.93 12.69 -2.01
C GLU A 141 -2.43 12.86 -1.75
N LEU A 142 -1.61 12.14 -2.52
CA LEU A 142 -0.18 12.41 -2.63
C LEU A 142 0.04 13.40 -3.77
N ARG A 143 0.87 14.41 -3.53
CA ARG A 143 1.39 15.32 -4.54
C ARG A 143 2.88 15.06 -4.68
N ILE A 144 3.21 14.34 -5.74
CA ILE A 144 4.55 13.82 -6.01
C ILE A 144 5.29 14.89 -6.83
N PRO A 145 6.38 15.47 -6.30
CA PRO A 145 7.16 16.43 -7.07
C PRO A 145 7.86 15.69 -8.21
N LEU A 146 7.92 16.32 -9.38
CA LEU A 146 8.48 15.74 -10.61
C LEU A 146 9.54 16.69 -11.18
N GLU A 147 10.50 16.13 -11.90
CA GLU A 147 11.51 16.87 -12.66
C GLU A 147 11.58 16.42 -14.13
N ASP A 148 12.06 17.30 -15.01
CA ASP A 148 12.25 17.03 -16.45
C ASP A 148 13.53 16.24 -16.76
N GLY A 149 14.32 15.91 -15.73
CA GLY A 149 15.59 15.21 -15.85
C GLY A 149 16.81 16.09 -16.09
N ALA A 150 16.63 17.37 -16.35
CA ALA A 150 17.66 18.41 -16.21
C ALA A 150 17.62 19.06 -14.83
N GLY A 151 16.76 18.55 -13.93
CA GLY A 151 16.54 19.09 -12.59
C GLY A 151 15.56 20.27 -12.57
N GLN A 152 14.81 20.53 -13.65
CA GLN A 152 13.78 21.56 -13.63
C GLN A 152 12.47 20.99 -13.09
N PRO A 153 11.80 21.70 -12.17
CA PRO A 153 10.57 21.22 -11.58
C PRO A 153 9.43 21.21 -12.61
N LEU A 154 8.65 20.13 -12.58
CA LEU A 154 7.43 19.95 -13.36
C LEU A 154 6.19 20.05 -12.47
N ALA A 155 5.01 20.10 -13.10
CA ALA A 155 3.76 19.99 -12.37
C ALA A 155 3.70 18.66 -11.58
N PRO A 156 3.34 18.68 -10.29
CA PRO A 156 3.37 17.49 -9.46
C PRO A 156 2.28 16.50 -9.88
N ALA A 157 2.63 15.21 -9.92
CA ALA A 157 1.65 14.14 -10.11
C ALA A 157 0.75 14.05 -8.86
N ARG A 158 -0.56 13.88 -9.08
CA ARG A 158 -1.56 13.79 -8.01
C ARG A 158 -2.16 12.41 -7.95
N VAL A 159 -1.93 11.70 -6.85
CA VAL A 159 -2.38 10.33 -6.65
C VAL A 159 -3.36 10.29 -5.50
N THR A 160 -4.59 9.87 -5.76
CA THR A 160 -5.56 9.57 -4.70
C THR A 160 -5.33 8.15 -4.20
N LEU A 161 -5.10 8.00 -2.90
CA LEU A 161 -4.90 6.71 -2.27
C LEU A 161 -6.24 5.96 -2.15
N GLY A 162 -6.20 4.66 -2.46
CA GLY A 162 -7.29 3.75 -2.16
C GLY A 162 -7.49 3.58 -0.65
N PRO A 163 -8.64 3.05 -0.22
CA PRO A 163 -9.03 2.98 1.19
C PRO A 163 -8.01 2.23 2.05
N GLU A 164 -7.44 1.13 1.54
CA GLU A 164 -6.44 0.33 2.24
C GLU A 164 -5.14 1.10 2.50
N ALA A 165 -4.53 1.67 1.45
CA ALA A 165 -3.30 2.44 1.57
C ALA A 165 -3.49 3.71 2.42
N ALA A 166 -4.65 4.36 2.32
CA ALA A 166 -4.99 5.51 3.13
C ALA A 166 -5.14 5.14 4.62
N ALA A 167 -5.84 4.04 4.93
CA ALA A 167 -6.00 3.55 6.29
C ALA A 167 -4.66 3.22 6.94
N GLU A 168 -3.74 2.61 6.19
CA GLU A 168 -2.43 2.26 6.73
C GLU A 168 -1.56 3.50 7.04
N LEU A 169 -1.52 4.47 6.12
CA LEU A 169 -0.82 5.74 6.38
C LEU A 169 -1.46 6.54 7.52
N GLN A 170 -2.79 6.47 7.67
CA GLN A 170 -3.51 7.09 8.79
C GLN A 170 -3.16 6.43 10.11
N ARG A 171 -3.06 5.10 10.13
CA ARG A 171 -2.66 4.30 11.30
C ARG A 171 -1.26 4.68 11.75
N LEU A 172 -0.28 4.70 10.84
CA LEU A 172 1.09 5.11 11.16
C LEU A 172 1.20 6.60 11.52
N GLY A 173 0.43 7.45 10.84
CA GLY A 173 0.41 8.89 11.05
C GLY A 173 -0.07 9.29 12.45
N ARG A 174 -0.87 8.48 13.14
CA ARG A 174 -1.31 8.82 14.50
C ARG A 174 -0.20 8.72 15.54
N GLY A 175 0.80 7.87 15.30
CA GLY A 175 1.59 7.27 16.37
C GLY A 175 0.67 6.39 17.24
N GLY A 176 1.12 5.21 17.65
CA GLY A 176 0.32 4.36 18.53
C GLY A 176 -0.10 5.09 19.83
N PRO A 177 -1.18 4.63 20.49
CA PRO A 177 -1.61 5.15 21.79
C PRO A 177 -0.53 4.97 22.87
#